data_AF-A0A4P9X3H4-F1
#
_entry.id   AF-A0A4P9X3H4-F1
#
_cell.length_a   1.000
_cell.length_b   1.000
_cell.length_c   1.000
_cell.angle_alpha   90.00
_cell.angle_beta   90.00
_cell.angle_gamma   90.00
#
_symmetry.space_group_name_H-M   'P 1'
#
loop_
_entity.id
_entity.type
_entity.pdbx_description
1 polymer ?
#
loop_
_entity_poly.entity_id
_entity_poly.type
_entity_poly.pdbx_seq_one_letter_code
_entity_poly.pdbx_strand_id
1 'polypeptide(L)'
;LTRGAKQQRKKAHNAIERRYRNNINHRIAELKSVVPALNGKHSARKPHFDANDDLYFEDEDDAHDGSATGGGGDGGSGGNGSGSGDPADASPARKLNKATILRKSTEYIVYLRNANQAMKHENELL
;
A
#
# COMPACT_ATOMS: atom_id res chain seq x y z
N LEU A 1 -15.12 -30.15 -28.67
CA LEU A 1 -14.38 -29.80 -27.43
C LEU A 1 -14.40 -28.27 -27.22
N THR A 2 -14.88 -27.86 -26.05
CA THR A 2 -15.62 -26.62 -25.73
C THR A 2 -14.76 -25.34 -25.67
N ARG A 3 -15.01 -24.37 -26.58
CA ARG A 3 -14.36 -23.04 -26.58
C ARG A 3 -14.53 -22.29 -25.24
N GLY A 4 -15.66 -22.49 -24.55
CA GLY A 4 -15.94 -21.90 -23.24
C GLY A 4 -14.97 -22.34 -22.13
N ALA A 5 -14.59 -23.61 -22.07
CA ALA A 5 -13.65 -24.13 -21.07
C ALA A 5 -12.24 -23.54 -21.26
N LYS A 6 -11.81 -23.33 -22.51
CA LYS A 6 -10.53 -22.65 -22.81
C LYS A 6 -10.55 -21.19 -22.34
N GLN A 7 -11.69 -20.51 -22.43
CA GLN A 7 -11.82 -19.13 -22.01
C GLN A 7 -11.88 -18.99 -20.48
N GLN A 8 -12.55 -19.89 -19.78
CA GLN A 8 -12.53 -19.96 -18.32
C GLN A 8 -11.11 -20.21 -17.79
N ARG A 9 -10.34 -21.14 -18.39
CA ARG A 9 -8.93 -21.35 -18.06
C ARG A 9 -8.07 -20.10 -18.24
N LYS A 10 -8.28 -19.34 -19.33
CA LYS A 10 -7.59 -18.06 -19.56
C LYS A 10 -7.96 -17.02 -18.50
N LYS A 11 -9.24 -16.92 -18.13
CA LYS A 11 -9.71 -16.00 -17.07
C LYS A 11 -9.05 -16.33 -15.73
N ALA A 12 -9.08 -17.60 -15.32
CA ALA A 12 -8.44 -18.06 -14.09
C ALA A 12 -6.93 -17.79 -14.09
N HIS A 13 -6.24 -18.12 -15.18
CA HIS A 13 -4.81 -17.84 -15.33
C HIS A 13 -4.49 -16.35 -15.23
N ASN A 14 -5.27 -15.50 -15.90
CA ASN A 14 -5.11 -14.04 -15.83
C ASN A 14 -5.34 -13.49 -14.42
N ALA A 15 -6.24 -14.09 -13.64
CA ALA A 15 -6.48 -13.70 -12.26
C ALA A 15 -5.26 -14.02 -11.38
N ILE A 16 -4.70 -15.23 -11.53
CA ILE A 16 -3.49 -15.66 -10.79
C ILE A 16 -2.31 -14.75 -11.12
N GLU A 17 -2.06 -14.50 -12.41
CA GLU A 17 -0.96 -13.65 -12.84
C GLU A 17 -1.14 -12.20 -12.33
N ARG A 18 -2.37 -11.68 -12.34
CA ARG A 18 -2.65 -10.36 -11.75
C ARG A 18 -2.33 -10.33 -10.25
N ARG A 19 -2.72 -11.36 -9.50
CA ARG A 19 -2.40 -11.48 -8.06
C ARG A 19 -0.88 -11.51 -7.85
N TYR A 20 -0.13 -12.25 -8.66
CA TYR A 20 1.35 -12.27 -8.62
C TYR A 20 1.96 -10.88 -8.89
N ARG A 21 1.52 -10.19 -9.95
CA ARG A 21 2.01 -8.84 -10.26
C ARG A 21 1.70 -7.84 -9.15
N ASN A 22 0.51 -7.92 -8.56
CA ASN A 22 0.11 -7.07 -7.45
C ASN A 22 0.99 -7.31 -6.23
N ASN A 23 1.25 -8.56 -5.87
CA ASN A 23 2.15 -8.91 -4.77
C ASN A 23 3.56 -8.32 -4.97
N ILE A 24 4.15 -8.46 -6.15
CA ILE A 24 5.45 -7.82 -6.47
C ILE A 24 5.38 -6.31 -6.32
N ASN A 25 4.32 -5.68 -6.84
CA ASN A 25 4.17 -4.22 -6.76
C ASN A 25 4.05 -3.74 -5.30
N HIS A 26 3.37 -4.49 -4.44
CA HIS A 26 3.25 -4.17 -3.01
C HIS A 26 4.62 -4.21 -2.33
N ARG A 27 5.40 -5.28 -2.55
CA ARG A 27 6.76 -5.41 -1.98
C ARG A 27 7.71 -4.31 -2.47
N ILE A 28 7.60 -3.91 -3.74
CA ILE A 28 8.37 -2.77 -4.28
C ILE A 28 7.95 -1.44 -3.64
N ALA A 29 6.66 -1.26 -3.37
CA ALA A 29 6.15 -0.06 -2.71
C ALA A 29 6.59 0.02 -1.23
N GLU A 30 6.54 -1.10 -0.52
CA GLU A 30 7.07 -1.23 0.83
C GLU A 30 8.57 -0.91 0.86
N LEU A 31 9.34 -1.51 -0.04
CA LEU A 31 10.77 -1.25 -0.18
C LEU A 31 11.06 0.25 -0.43
N LYS A 32 10.26 0.91 -1.25
CA LYS A 32 10.38 2.35 -1.49
C LYS A 32 10.21 3.16 -0.19
N SER A 33 9.29 2.76 0.69
CA SER A 33 8.99 3.49 1.92
C SER A 33 10.11 3.43 2.96
N VAL A 34 10.83 2.30 3.03
CA VAL A 34 11.90 2.08 4.01
C VAL A 34 13.26 2.68 3.58
N VAL A 35 13.39 3.11 2.32
CA VAL A 35 14.65 3.67 1.80
C VAL A 35 14.65 5.20 1.97
N PRO A 36 15.58 5.78 2.76
CA PRO A 36 15.70 7.22 3.01
C PRO A 36 15.66 8.10 1.78
N ALA A 37 16.43 7.75 0.76
CA ALA A 37 16.54 8.53 -0.47
C ALA A 37 15.27 8.53 -1.34
N LEU A 38 14.27 7.69 -1.06
CA LEU A 38 13.09 7.49 -1.89
C LEU A 38 11.78 7.87 -1.22
N ASN A 39 11.78 7.92 0.10
CA ASN A 39 10.62 8.26 0.90
C ASN A 39 10.67 9.76 1.23
N GLY A 40 9.96 10.57 0.43
CA GLY A 40 9.84 12.02 0.64
C GLY A 40 9.12 12.43 1.93
N LYS A 41 8.79 11.46 2.80
CA LYS A 41 8.10 11.62 4.08
C LYS A 41 8.95 11.20 5.28
N HIS A 42 10.29 11.24 5.19
CA HIS A 42 11.20 11.14 6.36
C HIS A 42 11.12 12.37 7.28
N SER A 43 9.92 12.72 7.71
CA SER A 43 9.65 13.32 9.00
C SER A 43 8.44 12.60 9.58
N ALA A 44 8.73 11.71 10.53
CA ALA A 44 7.80 11.11 11.48
C ALA A 44 6.63 10.31 10.91
N ARG A 45 6.79 8.98 10.75
CA ARG A 45 5.96 7.97 11.44
C ARG A 45 6.71 6.63 11.47
N LYS A 46 6.80 6.03 12.66
CA LYS A 46 7.38 4.70 12.86
C LYS A 46 6.44 3.64 12.22
N PRO A 47 6.95 2.64 11.51
CA PRO A 47 6.14 1.49 11.12
C PRO A 47 5.86 0.63 12.36
N HIS A 48 4.58 0.40 12.65
CA HIS A 48 4.12 -0.59 13.63
C HIS A 48 4.17 -1.96 12.94
N PHE A 49 5.13 -2.79 13.34
CA PHE A 49 5.21 -4.19 12.89
C PHE A 49 4.50 -5.05 13.93
N ASP A 50 3.19 -5.28 13.75
CA ASP A 50 2.54 -6.38 14.45
C ASP A 50 2.83 -7.67 13.68
N ALA A 51 3.55 -8.56 14.33
CA ALA A 51 4.02 -9.82 13.80
C ALA A 51 2.91 -10.89 13.63
N ASN A 52 1.63 -10.50 13.57
CA ASN A 52 0.47 -11.41 13.54
C ASN A 52 -0.70 -10.85 12.70
N ASP A 53 -0.48 -10.40 11.47
CA ASP A 53 -1.61 -10.12 10.55
C ASP A 53 -1.66 -11.18 9.46
N ASP A 54 -2.67 -12.03 9.63
CA ASP A 54 -2.85 -13.33 9.02
C ASP A 54 -3.16 -13.25 7.53
N LEU A 55 -2.51 -14.15 6.82
CA LEU A 55 -2.67 -14.44 5.41
C LEU A 55 -4.02 -15.13 5.12
N TYR A 56 -5.19 -14.50 5.29
CA TYR A 56 -6.45 -14.99 4.70
C TYR A 56 -7.42 -13.83 4.46
N PHE A 57 -7.60 -13.44 3.20
CA PHE A 57 -8.74 -12.62 2.79
C PHE A 57 -9.83 -13.60 2.37
N GLU A 58 -10.88 -13.70 3.17
CA GLU A 58 -12.13 -14.33 2.76
C GLU A 58 -12.68 -13.53 1.57
N ASP A 59 -12.77 -14.16 0.41
CA ASP A 59 -13.54 -13.62 -0.71
C ASP A 59 -15.03 -13.73 -0.31
N GLU A 60 -15.56 -12.78 0.47
CA GLU A 60 -17.00 -12.59 0.65
C GLU A 60 -17.56 -11.84 -0.57
N ASP A 61 -17.94 -12.60 -1.59
CA ASP A 61 -18.78 -12.13 -2.69
C ASP A 61 -20.27 -12.19 -2.27
N ASP A 62 -20.95 -11.05 -2.47
CA ASP A 62 -22.38 -10.88 -2.78
C ASP A 62 -23.49 -11.14 -1.71
N ALA A 63 -24.07 -10.02 -1.25
CA ALA A 63 -25.52 -9.70 -1.28
C ALA A 63 -26.12 -9.21 0.06
N HIS A 64 -26.17 -7.88 0.25
CA HIS A 64 -27.24 -7.26 1.04
C HIS A 64 -27.94 -6.17 0.21
N ASP A 65 -28.75 -6.63 -0.74
CA ASP A 65 -29.95 -5.94 -1.22
C ASP A 65 -31.09 -6.24 -0.23
N GLY A 66 -31.74 -5.20 0.29
CA GLY A 66 -32.74 -5.34 1.35
C GLY A 66 -33.18 -4.02 1.96
N SER A 67 -33.60 -3.08 1.11
CA SER A 67 -34.39 -1.91 1.48
C SER A 67 -35.72 -2.34 2.12
N ALA A 68 -36.00 -1.91 3.36
CA ALA A 68 -37.26 -1.27 3.79
C ALA A 68 -37.36 -1.19 5.32
N THR A 69 -37.02 -0.05 5.92
CA THR A 69 -37.63 0.40 7.17
C THR A 69 -38.14 1.82 6.97
N GLY A 70 -39.46 1.99 7.08
CA GLY A 70 -40.12 3.27 7.00
C GLY A 70 -40.02 4.04 8.32
N GLY A 71 -40.07 5.36 8.23
CA GLY A 71 -40.20 6.26 9.37
C GLY A 71 -40.10 7.71 8.93
N GLY A 72 -41.24 8.41 8.89
CA GLY A 72 -41.34 9.82 8.53
C GLY A 72 -40.73 10.77 9.57
N GLY A 73 -40.44 11.99 9.11
CA GLY A 73 -39.99 13.10 9.95
C GLY A 73 -39.76 14.36 9.13
N ASP A 74 -40.77 15.23 9.14
CA ASP A 74 -40.81 16.61 8.65
C ASP A 74 -39.85 17.55 9.44
N GLY A 75 -39.41 18.66 8.82
CA GLY A 75 -38.79 19.78 9.53
C GLY A 75 -37.55 20.38 8.84
N GLY A 76 -37.69 21.58 8.28
CA GLY A 76 -36.64 22.26 7.50
C GLY A 76 -35.59 23.05 8.28
N SER A 77 -34.81 23.81 7.50
CA SER A 77 -34.11 25.07 7.82
C SER A 77 -32.59 25.05 7.70
N GLY A 78 -32.11 25.86 6.74
CA GLY A 78 -31.01 26.83 6.86
C GLY A 78 -29.72 26.45 7.58
N GLY A 79 -28.61 26.43 6.85
CA GLY A 79 -27.28 26.39 7.45
C GLY A 79 -26.16 26.57 6.44
N ASN A 80 -25.83 27.84 6.16
CA ASN A 80 -24.66 28.25 5.40
C ASN A 80 -23.39 27.88 6.20
N GLY A 81 -22.60 26.94 5.73
CA GLY A 81 -21.36 26.49 6.37
C GLY A 81 -20.15 26.72 5.46
N SER A 82 -19.53 27.89 5.58
CA SER A 82 -18.15 28.13 5.13
C SER A 82 -17.19 27.18 5.84
N GLY A 83 -16.92 26.04 5.23
CA GLY A 83 -15.80 25.17 5.56
C GLY A 83 -14.57 25.60 4.76
N SER A 84 -13.81 26.53 5.33
CA SER A 84 -12.44 26.83 4.90
C SER A 84 -11.54 25.63 5.16
N GLY A 85 -10.88 25.10 4.13
CA GLY A 85 -9.75 24.19 4.29
C GLY A 85 -9.71 23.11 3.22
N ASP A 86 -8.74 23.26 2.31
CA ASP A 86 -8.27 22.30 1.32
C ASP A 86 -9.05 22.20 0.00
N PRO A 87 -8.36 22.61 -1.09
CA PRO A 87 -7.92 21.56 -1.98
C PRO A 87 -6.46 21.75 -2.42
N ALA A 88 -5.76 20.61 -2.54
CA ALA A 88 -4.54 20.40 -3.32
C ALA A 88 -3.18 20.45 -2.58
N ASP A 89 -2.94 19.47 -1.70
CA ASP A 89 -1.74 18.63 -1.90
C ASP A 89 -2.13 17.35 -2.65
N ALA A 90 -2.56 17.53 -3.90
CA ALA A 90 -2.60 16.46 -4.88
C ALA A 90 -1.35 16.60 -5.76
N SER A 91 -0.16 16.58 -5.16
CA SER A 91 1.03 16.31 -5.95
C SER A 91 0.87 14.88 -6.52
N PRO A 92 0.71 14.70 -7.85
CA PRO A 92 0.54 13.39 -8.43
C PRO A 92 1.79 12.61 -8.06
N ALA A 93 1.61 11.55 -7.25
CA ALA A 93 2.70 10.73 -6.78
C ALA A 93 3.56 10.35 -7.99
N ARG A 94 4.71 10.99 -8.15
CA ARG A 94 5.64 10.71 -9.25
C ARG A 94 6.00 9.24 -9.07
N LYS A 95 5.42 8.41 -9.93
CA LYS A 95 5.59 6.97 -9.89
C LYS A 95 7.06 6.70 -10.15
N LEU A 96 7.83 6.55 -9.07
CA LEU A 96 9.26 6.27 -9.17
C LEU A 96 9.45 4.95 -9.91
N ASN A 97 10.44 4.92 -10.78
CA ASN A 97 10.77 3.73 -11.56
C ASN A 97 11.24 2.60 -10.62
N LYS A 98 10.76 1.37 -10.86
CA LYS A 98 11.21 0.15 -10.17
C LYS A 98 12.74 0.02 -10.17
N ALA A 99 13.40 0.33 -11.29
CA ALA A 99 14.85 0.28 -11.39
C ALA A 99 15.54 1.24 -10.40
N THR A 100 15.02 2.45 -10.27
CA THR A 100 15.53 3.45 -9.30
C THR A 100 15.30 2.98 -7.87
N ILE A 101 14.12 2.40 -7.59
CA ILE A 101 13.82 1.86 -6.25
C ILE A 101 14.82 0.78 -5.90
N LEU A 102 15.04 -0.19 -6.78
CA LEU A 102 15.98 -1.29 -6.56
C LEU A 102 17.41 -0.77 -6.37
N ARG A 103 17.88 0.15 -7.22
CA ARG A 103 19.23 0.73 -7.11
C ARG A 103 19.45 1.42 -5.77
N LYS A 104 18.55 2.33 -5.37
CA LYS A 104 18.68 3.06 -4.10
C LYS A 104 18.53 2.14 -2.89
N SER A 105 17.75 1.07 -3.01
CA SER A 105 17.66 0.03 -1.98
C SER A 105 18.98 -0.69 -1.78
N THR A 106 19.64 -1.11 -2.88
CA THR A 106 20.95 -1.78 -2.79
C THR A 106 22.03 -0.88 -2.22
N GLU A 107 22.07 0.40 -2.61
CA GLU A 107 22.98 1.39 -2.04
C GLU A 107 22.75 1.54 -0.52
N TYR A 108 21.49 1.57 -0.09
CA TYR A 108 21.14 1.71 1.33
C TYR A 108 21.51 0.48 2.18
N ILE A 109 21.37 -0.73 1.64
CA ILE A 109 21.83 -1.95 2.33
C ILE A 109 23.33 -1.90 2.60
N VAL A 110 24.14 -1.46 1.62
CA VAL A 110 25.59 -1.31 1.78
C VAL A 110 25.91 -0.25 2.84
N TYR A 111 25.22 0.88 2.81
CA TYR A 111 25.37 1.93 3.81
C TYR A 111 25.10 1.41 5.23
N LEU A 112 23.97 0.72 5.46
CA LEU A 112 23.62 0.18 6.77
C LEU A 112 24.62 -0.85 7.28
N ARG A 113 25.19 -1.68 6.39
CA ARG A 113 26.25 -2.64 6.76
C ARG A 113 27.49 -1.94 7.30
N ASN A 114 27.97 -0.92 6.58
CA ASN A 114 29.17 -0.18 6.98
C ASN A 114 28.92 0.60 8.28
N ALA A 115 27.76 1.26 8.40
CA ALA A 115 27.38 1.97 9.63
C ALA A 115 27.29 1.02 10.83
N ASN A 116 26.67 -0.15 10.67
CA ASN A 116 26.59 -1.16 11.72
C ASN A 116 27.97 -1.71 12.11
N GLN A 117 28.88 -1.91 11.15
CA GLN A 117 30.25 -2.34 11.45
C GLN A 117 31.01 -1.29 12.26
N ALA A 118 30.91 -0.01 11.88
CA ALA A 118 31.53 1.08 12.62
C ALA A 118 30.99 1.20 14.05
N MET A 119 29.67 1.14 14.23
CA MET A 119 29.03 1.18 15.54
C MET A 119 29.42 -0.01 16.42
N LYS A 120 29.54 -1.21 15.83
CA LYS A 120 30.01 -2.39 16.57
C LYS A 120 31.44 -2.22 17.05
N HIS A 121 32.33 -1.74 16.18
CA HIS A 121 33.72 -1.48 16.54
C HIS A 121 33.84 -0.42 17.65
N GLU A 122 33.02 0.64 17.61
CA GLU A 122 32.97 1.63 18.70
C GLU A 122 32.48 1.02 20.01
N ASN A 123 31.42 0.21 19.99
CA ASN A 123 30.93 -0.49 21.18
C ASN A 123 31.92 -1.51 21.74
N GLU A 124 32.78 -2.10 20.92
CA GLU A 124 33.83 -3.02 21.36
C GLU A 124 35.02 -2.30 22.01
N LEU A 125 35.21 -1.00 21.72
CA LEU A 125 36.27 -0.18 22.30
C LEU A 125 35.88 0.51 23.62
N LEU A 126 34.57 0.54 23.94
CA LEU A 126 34.01 1.08 25.19
C LEU A 126 33.85 -0.01 26.25
#